data_AF-A0A2C6MFI7-F1
#
_entry.id   AF-A0A2C6MFI7-F1
#
_cell.length_a   1.000
_cell.length_b   1.000
_cell.length_c   1.000
_cell.angle_alpha   90.00
_cell.angle_beta   90.00
_cell.angle_gamma   90.00
#
_symmetry.space_group_name_H-M   'P 1'
#
loop_
_entity.id
_entity.type
_entity.pdbx_description
1 polymer ?
#
loop_
_entity_poly.entity_id
_entity_poly.type
_entity_poly.pdbx_seq_one_letter_code
_entity_poly.pdbx_strand_id
1 'polypeptide(L)'
;MLRKLLGKVEAGRFGRALAGLQAGWQWEVRHRVFVARGVELRGKVKYSSKVYSVSISPKGASCSCDDFINRGVLCMHIAFVAMAELSHEAAERSAHRQVQEVRAGQ
;
A
#
# COMPACT_ATOMS: atom_id res chain seq x y z
N MET A 1 2.17 11.95 -0.34
CA MET A 1 3.09 10.98 -0.97
C MET A 1 2.32 9.89 -1.74
N LEU A 2 1.44 9.13 -1.07
CA LEU A 2 0.69 8.01 -1.67
C LEU A 2 -0.09 8.38 -2.93
N ARG A 3 -0.78 9.53 -2.93
CA ARG A 3 -1.47 10.05 -4.14
C ARG A 3 -0.52 10.25 -5.34
N LYS A 4 0.69 10.77 -5.09
CA LYS A 4 1.71 10.94 -6.14
C LYS A 4 2.24 9.60 -6.64
N LEU A 5 2.33 8.59 -5.76
CA LEU A 5 2.72 7.23 -6.15
C LEU A 5 1.65 6.62 -7.07
N LEU A 6 0.36 6.75 -6.71
CA LEU A 6 -0.75 6.27 -7.54
C LEU A 6 -0.78 6.90 -8.92
N GLY A 7 -0.45 8.20 -9.04
CA GLY A 7 -0.34 8.86 -10.34
C GLY A 7 0.77 8.33 -11.26
N LYS A 8 1.69 7.49 -10.75
CA LYS A 8 2.73 6.82 -11.53
C LYS A 8 2.38 5.37 -11.91
N VAL A 9 1.26 4.85 -11.39
CA VAL A 9 0.81 3.48 -11.67
C VAL A 9 0.11 3.47 -13.01
N GLU A 10 0.45 2.49 -13.85
CA GLU A 10 -0.21 2.27 -15.14
C GLU A 10 -1.71 1.94 -14.96
N ALA A 11 -2.55 2.42 -15.90
CA ALA A 11 -4.01 2.42 -15.76
C ALA A 11 -4.61 1.03 -15.52
N GLY A 12 -4.16 0.01 -16.25
CA GLY A 12 -4.59 -1.38 -16.06
C GLY A 12 -4.25 -1.92 -14.67
N ARG A 13 -3.05 -1.62 -14.16
CA ARG A 13 -2.63 -2.00 -12.80
C ARG A 13 -3.41 -1.26 -11.73
N PHE A 14 -3.71 0.02 -11.95
CA PHE A 14 -4.57 0.82 -11.09
C PHE A 14 -5.98 0.22 -11.02
N GLY A 15 -6.60 -0.08 -12.17
CA GLY A 15 -7.93 -0.67 -12.25
C GLY A 15 -8.02 -2.02 -11.54
N ARG A 16 -6.99 -2.87 -11.69
CA ARG A 16 -6.90 -4.16 -10.97
C ARG A 16 -6.77 -3.99 -9.46
N ALA A 17 -6.06 -2.97 -9.00
CA ALA A 17 -5.97 -2.66 -7.57
C ALA A 17 -7.33 -2.22 -6.99
N LEU A 18 -8.08 -1.40 -7.74
CA LEU A 18 -9.43 -0.99 -7.38
C LEU A 18 -10.40 -2.18 -7.32
N ALA A 19 -10.35 -3.08 -8.30
CA ALA A 19 -11.09 -4.33 -8.26
C ALA A 19 -10.70 -5.19 -7.04
N GLY A 20 -9.42 -5.20 -6.67
CA GLY A 20 -8.93 -5.87 -5.46
C GLY A 20 -9.54 -5.31 -4.16
N LEU A 21 -9.67 -3.99 -4.05
CA LEU A 21 -10.38 -3.35 -2.93
C LEU A 21 -11.84 -3.80 -2.86
N GLN A 22 -12.55 -3.76 -3.99
CA GLN A 22 -13.96 -4.20 -4.05
C GLN A 22 -14.11 -5.69 -3.71
N ALA A 23 -13.15 -6.52 -4.10
CA ALA A 23 -13.12 -7.95 -3.82
C ALA A 23 -12.66 -8.29 -2.38
N GLY A 24 -12.41 -7.29 -1.53
CA GLY A 24 -12.05 -7.51 -0.13
C GLY A 24 -10.63 -8.05 0.08
N TRP A 25 -9.69 -7.70 -0.80
CA TRP A 25 -8.27 -7.96 -0.55
C TRP A 25 -7.86 -7.35 0.79
N GLN A 26 -6.99 -8.05 1.51
CA GLN A 26 -6.59 -7.67 2.86
C GLN A 26 -5.21 -7.02 2.84
N TRP A 27 -5.08 -5.91 3.55
CA TRP A 27 -3.80 -5.26 3.80
C TRP A 27 -3.43 -5.40 5.28
N GLU A 28 -2.44 -6.23 5.55
CA GLU A 28 -1.91 -6.43 6.89
C GLU A 28 -0.70 -5.52 7.11
N VAL A 29 -0.93 -4.40 7.78
CA VAL A 29 0.10 -3.43 8.17
C VAL A 29 1.00 -4.07 9.23
N ARG A 30 2.30 -4.17 8.93
CA ARG A 30 3.33 -4.59 9.90
C ARG A 30 4.16 -3.41 10.38
N HIS A 31 4.29 -2.38 9.56
CA HIS A 31 5.01 -1.14 9.86
C HIS A 31 4.27 0.03 9.22
N ARG A 32 4.03 1.08 10.00
CA ARG A 32 3.52 2.39 9.59
C ARG A 32 4.15 3.43 10.50
N VAL A 33 5.09 4.21 9.97
CA VAL A 33 5.78 5.27 10.73
C VAL A 33 5.72 6.55 9.93
N PHE A 34 5.32 7.65 10.56
CA PHE A 34 5.30 8.96 9.91
C PHE A 34 6.70 9.58 10.01
N VAL A 35 7.26 9.92 8.85
CA VAL A 35 8.58 10.54 8.72
C VAL A 35 8.42 11.92 8.11
N ALA A 36 9.43 12.78 8.24
CA ALA A 36 9.36 14.18 7.79
C ALA A 36 8.88 14.35 6.33
N ARG A 37 9.13 13.37 5.46
CA ARG A 37 8.76 13.41 4.03
C ARG A 37 7.54 12.55 3.65
N GLY A 38 6.85 11.93 4.60
CA GLY A 38 5.68 11.09 4.33
C GLY A 38 5.48 9.98 5.35
N VAL A 39 5.22 8.77 4.86
CA VAL A 39 4.97 7.58 5.69
C VAL A 39 5.79 6.42 5.17
N GLU A 40 6.34 5.62 6.08
CA GLU A 40 7.00 4.37 5.79
C GLU A 40 6.09 3.20 6.14
N LEU A 41 5.71 2.45 5.12
CA LEU A 41 4.76 1.35 5.18
C LEU A 41 5.45 0.05 4.83
N ARG A 42 5.25 -0.99 5.64
CA ARG A 42 5.61 -2.37 5.29
C ARG A 42 4.54 -3.31 5.78
N GLY A 43 4.27 -4.36 5.02
CA GLY A 43 3.21 -5.29 5.36
C GLY A 43 2.97 -6.33 4.28
N LYS A 44 1.83 -7.01 4.39
CA LYS A 44 1.45 -8.08 3.48
C LYS A 44 0.09 -7.82 2.87
N VAL A 45 0.02 -7.94 1.54
CA VAL A 45 -1.25 -8.02 0.80
C VAL A 45 -1.65 -9.48 0.74
N LYS A 46 -2.88 -9.80 1.16
CA LYS A 46 -3.42 -11.16 1.14
C LYS A 46 -4.74 -11.20 0.39
N TYR A 47 -4.87 -12.16 -0.52
CA TYR A 47 -6.13 -12.45 -1.19
C TYR A 47 -6.07 -13.86 -1.77
N SER A 48 -7.19 -14.58 -1.71
CA SER A 48 -7.22 -16.01 -2.04
C SER A 48 -6.10 -16.75 -1.27
N SER A 49 -5.34 -17.62 -1.93
CA SER A 49 -4.17 -18.31 -1.37
C SER A 49 -2.85 -17.54 -1.51
N LYS A 50 -2.88 -16.27 -1.95
CA LYS A 50 -1.69 -15.50 -2.30
C LYS A 50 -1.33 -14.48 -1.22
N VAL A 51 -0.03 -14.34 -0.97
CA VAL A 51 0.54 -13.39 -0.01
C VAL A 51 1.72 -12.68 -0.67
N TYR A 52 1.70 -11.34 -0.67
CA TYR A 52 2.77 -10.52 -1.21
C TYR A 52 3.25 -9.49 -0.19
N SER A 53 4.56 -9.39 0.00
CA SER A 53 5.16 -8.35 0.82
C SER A 53 5.23 -7.05 0.02
N VAL A 54 4.80 -5.94 0.62
CA VAL A 54 4.84 -4.61 0.02
C VAL A 54 5.53 -3.64 0.98
N SER A 55 6.39 -2.80 0.43
CA SER A 55 7.03 -1.68 1.13
C SER A 55 6.77 -0.39 0.36
N ILE A 56 6.41 0.68 1.05
CA ILE A 56 6.27 2.01 0.48
C ILE A 56 6.98 3.00 1.40
N SER A 57 7.85 3.82 0.85
CA SER A 57 8.58 4.85 1.57
C SER A 57 8.69 6.11 0.71
N PRO A 58 9.14 7.25 1.27
CA PRO A 58 9.46 8.43 0.47
C PRO A 58 10.53 8.19 -0.61
N LYS A 59 11.36 7.15 -0.46
CA LYS A 59 12.41 6.78 -1.42
C LYS A 59 11.88 5.96 -2.60
N GLY A 60 10.71 5.33 -2.45
CA GLY A 60 10.13 4.46 -3.47
C GLY A 60 9.25 3.38 -2.87
N ALA A 61 8.75 2.51 -3.75
CA ALA A 61 7.92 1.38 -3.38
C ALA A 61 8.51 0.09 -3.95
N SER A 62 8.27 -1.03 -3.26
CA SER A 62 8.64 -2.37 -3.71
C SER A 62 7.57 -3.40 -3.38
N CYS A 63 7.56 -4.48 -4.14
CA CYS A 63 6.67 -5.60 -3.94
C CYS A 63 7.38 -6.92 -4.25
N SER A 64 7.01 -8.00 -3.55
CA SER A 64 7.55 -9.34 -3.79
C SER A 64 6.90 -10.09 -4.96
N CYS A 65 6.10 -9.42 -5.80
CA CYS A 65 5.49 -10.05 -6.97
C CYS A 65 6.40 -9.98 -8.21
N ASP A 66 6.20 -10.90 -9.16
CA ASP A 66 7.00 -10.99 -10.39
C ASP A 66 6.99 -9.71 -11.23
N ASP A 67 5.88 -8.97 -11.23
CA ASP A 67 5.80 -7.69 -11.94
C ASP A 67 6.85 -6.70 -11.42
N PHE A 68 7.05 -6.64 -10.11
CA PHE A 68 8.05 -5.76 -9.53
C PHE A 68 9.45 -6.35 -9.65
N ILE A 69 9.62 -7.62 -9.27
CA ILE A 69 10.93 -8.28 -9.24
C ILE A 69 11.56 -8.35 -10.63
N ASN A 70 10.80 -8.80 -11.63
CA ASN A 70 11.34 -9.10 -12.96
C ASN A 70 11.20 -7.93 -13.94
N ARG A 71 10.25 -7.01 -13.71
CA ARG A 71 10.00 -5.87 -14.63
C ARG A 71 10.23 -4.50 -14.02
N GLY A 72 10.45 -4.40 -12.71
CA GLY A 72 10.69 -3.13 -12.02
C GLY A 72 9.50 -2.15 -12.05
N VAL A 73 8.29 -2.62 -12.37
CA VAL A 73 7.10 -1.75 -12.51
C VAL A 73 6.32 -1.65 -11.21
N LEU A 74 5.64 -0.51 -11.00
CA LEU A 74 4.70 -0.34 -9.90
C LEU A 74 3.48 -1.24 -10.12
N CYS A 75 3.44 -2.36 -9.41
CA CYS A 75 2.42 -3.40 -9.58
C CYS A 75 1.07 -3.00 -8.95
N MET A 76 0.04 -3.82 -9.22
CA MET A 76 -1.29 -3.62 -8.63
C MET A 76 -1.29 -3.72 -7.10
N HIS A 77 -0.39 -4.51 -6.49
CA HIS A 77 -0.32 -4.63 -5.03
C HIS A 77 0.15 -3.34 -4.37
N ILE A 78 1.14 -2.66 -4.96
CA ILE A 78 1.60 -1.35 -4.49
C ILE A 78 0.47 -0.33 -4.58
N ALA A 79 -0.24 -0.31 -5.70
CA ALA A 79 -1.38 0.56 -5.88
C ALA A 79 -2.49 0.27 -4.86
N PHE A 80 -2.82 -1.01 -4.66
CA PHE A 80 -3.80 -1.46 -3.67
C PHE A 80 -3.44 -0.99 -2.27
N VAL A 81 -2.18 -1.17 -1.83
CA VAL A 81 -1.73 -0.71 -0.51
C VAL A 81 -1.84 0.81 -0.39
N ALA A 82 -1.39 1.55 -1.39
CA ALA A 82 -1.50 3.02 -1.36
C ALA A 82 -2.95 3.50 -1.28
N MET A 83 -3.88 2.83 -1.97
CA MET A 83 -5.31 3.14 -1.86
C MET A 83 -5.89 2.74 -0.50
N ALA A 84 -5.57 1.55 0.01
CA ALA A 84 -6.04 1.06 1.31
C ALA A 84 -5.58 1.98 2.45
N GLU A 85 -4.33 2.44 2.41
CA GLU A 85 -3.78 3.40 3.37
C GLU A 85 -4.45 4.77 3.26
N LEU A 86 -4.68 5.29 2.05
CA LEU A 86 -5.44 6.53 1.87
C LEU A 86 -6.88 6.40 2.39
N SER A 87 -7.51 5.25 2.18
CA SER A 87 -8.85 4.97 2.70
C SER A 87 -8.86 4.91 4.23
N HIS A 88 -7.86 4.27 4.84
CA HIS A 88 -7.71 4.22 6.29
C HIS A 88 -7.43 5.62 6.89
N GLU A 89 -6.52 6.39 6.28
CA GLU A 89 -6.25 7.79 6.66
C GLU A 89 -7.53 8.63 6.62
N ALA A 90 -8.34 8.48 5.56
CA ALA A 90 -9.60 9.20 5.41
C ALA A 90 -10.64 8.78 6.47
N ALA A 91 -10.74 7.48 6.76
CA ALA A 91 -11.65 6.95 7.77
C ALA A 91 -11.31 7.46 9.18
N GLU A 92 -10.04 7.42 9.58
CA GLU A 92 -9.59 7.92 10.87
C GLU A 92 -9.85 9.42 11.03
N ARG A 93 -9.55 10.21 9.99
CA ARG A 93 -9.84 11.66 10.00
C ARG A 93 -11.33 11.96 10.09
N SER A 94 -12.16 11.20 9.38
CA SER A 94 -13.62 11.36 9.42
C SER A 94 -14.18 11.03 10.80
N ALA A 95 -13.51 10.16 11.55
CA ALA A 95 -13.82 9.85 12.93
C ALA A 95 -13.11 10.77 13.95
N HIS A 96 -12.52 11.88 13.50
CA HIS A 96 -11.78 12.84 14.33
C HIS A 96 -10.60 12.21 15.12
N ARG A 97 -9.98 11.18 14.57
CA ARG A 97 -8.80 10.50 15.15
C ARG A 97 -7.56 10.75 14.30
N GLN A 98 -6.41 10.57 14.93
CA GLN A 98 -5.12 10.49 14.24
C GLN A 98 -4.82 9.05 13.86
N VAL A 99 -4.19 8.88 12.69
CA VAL A 99 -3.71 7.56 12.26
C VAL A 99 -2.57 7.15 13.18
N GLN A 100 -2.68 5.96 13.76
CA GLN A 100 -1.68 5.45 14.68
C GLN A 100 -0.48 4.87 13.93
N GLU A 101 0.71 5.08 14.51
CA GLU A 101 1.90 4.36 14.08
C GLU A 101 1.80 2.89 14.46
N VAL A 102 2.34 2.05 13.58
CA VAL A 102 2.54 0.63 13.84
C VAL A 102 4.03 0.39 13.71
N ARG A 103 4.71 0.06 14.81
CA ARG A 103 6.10 -0.36 14.77
C ARG A 103 6.11 -1.86 15.01
N ALA A 104 6.53 -2.64 14.02
CA ALA A 104 6.81 -4.04 14.28
C ALA A 104 7.85 -4.10 15.41
N GLY A 105 7.57 -4.90 16.44
CA GLY A 105 8.65 -5.39 17.31
C GLY A 105 9.70 -6.05 16.42
N GLN A 106 10.97 -5.76 16.71
CA GLN A 106 12.14 -6.17 15.95
C GLN A 106 12.10 -7.64 15.50
#